data_AF-A0A7L4R5D6-F1
#
_entry.id   AF-A0A7L4R5D6-F1
#
_cell.length_a   1.000
_cell.length_b   1.000
_cell.length_c   1.000
_cell.angle_alpha   90.00
_cell.angle_beta   90.00
_cell.angle_gamma   90.00
#
_symmetry.space_group_name_H-M   'P 1'
#
loop_
_entity.id
_entity.type
_entity.pdbx_description
1 polymer ?
#
loop_
_entity_poly.entity_id
_entity_poly.type
_entity_poly.pdbx_seq_one_letter_code
_entity_poly.pdbx_strand_id
1 'polypeptide(L)'
;MEVPIILVKGKQAFKKSMGSMRLLGNAANLVKKLSEEYALFHIVDMDALNGNKSNFDLYDNLTYFTHVQVECKPDEKLIGALLAMEARVVVDLPSKLDFEKFGKKKSLLVGKVKPGFAEPFPPIREILLDGKDDELAKRILSEDKRLFVLKEHYPKGFRRAFGVLFEL
;
A
#
# COMPACT_ATOMS: atom_id res chain seq x y z
N MET A 1 12.40 -6.44 -2.71
CA MET A 1 12.02 -6.49 -1.27
C MET A 1 10.72 -7.24 -1.14
N GLU A 2 10.57 -8.14 -0.17
CA GLU A 2 9.27 -8.76 0.14
C GLU A 2 8.48 -7.86 1.10
N VAL A 3 7.17 -7.71 0.86
CA VAL A 3 6.28 -6.80 1.60
C VAL A 3 5.04 -7.58 2.04
N PRO A 4 4.91 -7.95 3.32
CA PRO A 4 3.72 -8.64 3.81
C PRO A 4 2.47 -7.75 3.72
N ILE A 5 1.38 -8.34 3.26
CA ILE A 5 0.04 -7.76 3.26
C ILE A 5 -0.65 -8.13 4.57
N ILE A 6 -1.18 -7.13 5.27
CA ILE A 6 -1.96 -7.31 6.49
C ILE A 6 -3.33 -6.68 6.28
N LEU A 7 -4.38 -7.48 6.40
CA LEU A 7 -5.76 -6.98 6.43
C LEU A 7 -6.06 -6.50 7.85
N VAL A 8 -6.56 -5.27 8.02
CA VAL A 8 -6.87 -4.71 9.33
C VAL A 8 -8.35 -4.34 9.42
N LYS A 9 -8.97 -4.63 10.57
CA LYS A 9 -10.30 -4.14 10.96
C LYS A 9 -10.37 -4.05 12.48
N GLY A 10 -10.75 -2.90 13.03
CA GLY A 10 -10.84 -2.69 14.48
C GLY A 10 -9.57 -3.09 15.25
N LYS A 11 -8.39 -2.67 14.76
CA LYS A 11 -7.05 -2.97 15.31
C LYS A 11 -6.66 -4.45 15.31
N GLN A 12 -7.48 -5.33 14.73
CA GLN A 12 -7.19 -6.74 14.56
C GLN A 12 -6.63 -6.99 13.16
N ALA A 13 -5.62 -7.86 13.08
CA ALA A 13 -5.05 -8.35 11.84
C ALA A 13 -5.75 -9.63 11.39
N PHE A 14 -6.01 -9.72 10.09
CA PHE A 14 -6.62 -10.87 9.43
C PHE A 14 -5.79 -11.31 8.25
N LYS A 15 -5.95 -12.58 7.87
CA LYS A 15 -5.53 -13.08 6.57
C LYS A 15 -6.69 -13.69 5.81
N LYS A 16 -6.59 -13.67 4.48
CA LYS A 16 -7.51 -14.37 3.61
C LYS A 16 -7.10 -15.84 3.53
N SER A 17 -8.04 -16.74 3.75
CA SER A 17 -7.82 -18.19 3.69
C SER A 17 -9.06 -18.86 3.15
N MET A 18 -8.96 -19.47 1.96
CA MET A 18 -10.05 -20.23 1.32
C MET A 18 -11.37 -19.45 1.24
N GLY A 19 -11.31 -18.16 0.89
CA GLY A 19 -12.50 -17.29 0.80
C GLY A 19 -13.04 -16.77 2.14
N SER A 20 -12.45 -17.17 3.27
CA SER A 20 -12.78 -16.67 4.61
C SER A 20 -11.68 -15.76 5.17
N MET A 21 -12.04 -14.88 6.11
CA MET A 21 -11.06 -14.11 6.88
C MET A 21 -10.75 -14.82 8.20
N ARG A 22 -9.47 -15.13 8.42
CA ARG A 22 -8.99 -15.72 9.67
C ARG A 22 -8.29 -14.65 10.51
N LEU A 23 -8.71 -14.51 11.77
CA LEU A 23 -8.07 -13.64 12.76
C LEU A 23 -6.65 -14.13 13.08
N LEU A 24 -5.67 -13.23 12.97
CA LEU A 24 -4.28 -13.44 13.37
C LEU A 24 -3.97 -12.86 14.75
N GLY A 25 -4.81 -11.95 15.24
CA GLY A 25 -4.69 -11.29 16.55
C GLY A 25 -4.57 -9.78 16.42
N ASN A 26 -3.99 -9.12 17.43
CA ASN A 26 -3.78 -7.67 17.42
C ASN A 26 -2.74 -7.27 16.35
N ALA A 27 -3.07 -6.27 15.52
CA ALA A 27 -2.24 -5.85 14.40
C ALA A 27 -0.88 -5.26 14.83
N ALA A 28 -0.84 -4.47 15.90
CA ALA A 28 0.41 -3.87 16.39
C ALA A 28 1.41 -4.95 16.84
N ASN A 29 0.92 -5.94 17.59
CA ASN A 29 1.74 -7.05 18.05
C ASN A 29 2.26 -7.91 16.90
N LEU A 30 1.41 -8.18 15.90
CA LEU A 30 1.81 -8.92 14.71
C LEU A 30 2.90 -8.19 13.92
N VAL A 31 2.69 -6.90 13.63
CA VAL A 31 3.65 -6.08 12.89
C VAL A 31 4.97 -5.96 13.66
N LYS A 32 4.92 -5.71 14.97
CA LYS A 32 6.13 -5.63 15.81
C LYS A 32 6.95 -6.92 15.77
N LYS A 33 6.30 -8.08 15.78
CA LYS A 33 7.00 -9.36 15.63
C LYS A 33 7.64 -9.50 14.25
N LEU A 34 6.90 -9.15 13.20
CA LEU A 34 7.36 -9.31 11.81
C LEU A 34 8.39 -8.23 11.40
N SER A 35 8.47 -7.10 12.10
CA SER A 35 9.39 -6.00 11.75
C SER A 35 10.86 -6.35 11.94
N GLU A 36 11.16 -7.46 12.60
CA GLU A 36 12.51 -8.03 12.66
C GLU A 36 12.96 -8.58 11.29
N GLU A 37 12.01 -8.98 10.44
CA GLU A 37 12.27 -9.57 9.12
C GLU A 37 11.93 -8.62 7.96
N TYR A 38 10.91 -7.78 8.12
CA TYR A 38 10.36 -6.92 7.05
C TYR A 38 10.42 -5.45 7.42
N ALA A 39 10.95 -4.63 6.50
CA ALA A 39 11.08 -3.19 6.69
C ALA A 39 9.84 -2.38 6.27
N LEU A 40 8.94 -2.99 5.48
CA LEU A 40 7.73 -2.35 4.95
C LEU A 40 6.54 -3.31 5.05
N PHE A 41 5.41 -2.80 5.51
CA PHE A 41 4.13 -3.52 5.58
C PHE A 41 3.09 -2.86 4.70
N HIS A 42 2.36 -3.64 3.90
CA HIS A 42 1.20 -3.15 3.16
C HIS A 42 -0.07 -3.47 3.94
N ILE A 43 -0.74 -2.44 4.44
CA ILE A 43 -1.93 -2.55 5.26
C ILE A 43 -3.16 -2.24 4.41
N VAL A 44 -4.05 -3.22 4.28
CA VAL A 44 -5.38 -3.04 3.72
C VAL A 44 -6.35 -2.85 4.88
N ASP A 45 -6.64 -1.61 5.24
CA ASP A 45 -7.54 -1.30 6.34
C ASP A 45 -8.98 -1.16 5.86
N MET A 46 -9.82 -2.11 6.25
CA MET A 46 -11.24 -2.13 5.94
C MET A 46 -11.97 -0.91 6.50
N ASP A 47 -11.52 -0.34 7.61
CA ASP A 47 -12.12 0.85 8.20
C ASP A 47 -11.70 2.11 7.41
N ALA A 48 -10.40 2.27 7.12
CA ALA A 48 -9.89 3.40 6.33
C ALA A 48 -10.40 3.41 4.89
N LEU A 49 -10.61 2.24 4.27
CA LEU A 49 -11.26 2.12 2.96
C LEU A 49 -12.70 2.66 2.97
N ASN A 50 -13.38 2.59 4.12
CA ASN A 50 -14.70 3.19 4.32
C ASN A 50 -14.64 4.67 4.76
N GLY A 51 -13.43 5.24 4.93
CA GLY A 51 -13.21 6.60 5.39
C GLY A 51 -13.19 6.77 6.91
N ASN A 52 -13.18 5.66 7.67
CA ASN A 52 -13.10 5.70 9.13
C ASN A 52 -11.65 5.84 9.61
N LYS A 53 -11.47 6.45 10.79
CA LYS A 53 -10.16 6.73 11.39
C LYS A 53 -9.86 5.86 12.62
N SER A 54 -10.58 4.76 12.80
CA SER A 54 -10.53 3.90 14.00
C SER A 54 -9.15 3.29 14.26
N ASN A 55 -8.31 3.15 13.23
CA ASN A 55 -6.98 2.55 13.32
C ASN A 55 -5.85 3.58 13.16
N PHE A 56 -6.12 4.88 13.28
CA PHE A 56 -5.08 5.90 13.08
C PHE A 56 -4.01 5.87 14.16
N ASP A 57 -4.40 5.62 15.41
CA ASP A 57 -3.48 5.41 16.52
C ASP A 57 -2.58 4.18 16.33
N LEU A 58 -3.07 3.16 15.62
CA LEU A 58 -2.23 2.05 15.20
C LEU A 58 -1.12 2.54 14.28
N TYR A 59 -1.42 3.34 13.25
CA TYR A 59 -0.39 3.80 12.30
C TYR A 59 0.62 4.73 12.92
N ASP A 60 0.16 5.67 13.75
CA ASP A 60 1.05 6.55 14.51
C ASP A 60 2.05 5.72 15.33
N ASN A 61 1.58 4.67 16.00
CA ASN A 61 2.46 3.77 16.75
C ASN A 61 3.40 2.95 15.86
N LEU A 62 2.93 2.44 14.72
CA LEU A 62 3.72 1.58 13.83
C LEU A 62 4.85 2.35 13.13
N THR A 63 4.58 3.58 12.70
CA THR A 63 5.55 4.40 11.94
C THR A 63 6.77 4.80 12.74
N TYR A 64 6.72 4.73 14.08
CA TYR A 64 7.90 4.95 14.94
C TYR A 64 9.01 3.90 14.75
N PHE A 65 8.69 2.67 14.33
CA PHE A 65 9.67 1.59 14.28
C PHE A 65 9.70 0.79 12.98
N THR A 66 8.72 0.97 12.09
CA THR A 66 8.72 0.34 10.77
C THR A 66 7.98 1.18 9.74
N HIS A 67 8.18 0.92 8.46
CA HIS A 67 7.43 1.61 7.43
C HIS A 67 6.10 0.89 7.18
N VAL A 68 5.03 1.67 7.05
CA VAL A 68 3.71 1.15 6.68
C VAL A 68 3.19 1.88 5.45
N GLN A 69 2.52 1.13 4.59
CA GLN A 69 1.82 1.60 3.41
C GLN A 69 0.34 1.23 3.56
N VAL A 70 -0.55 2.21 3.62
CA VAL A 70 -1.95 2.02 3.99
C VAL A 70 -2.85 2.30 2.79
N GLU A 71 -3.71 1.35 2.44
CA GLU A 71 -4.84 1.59 1.52
C GLU A 71 -5.97 2.31 2.25
N CYS A 72 -6.49 3.37 1.65
CA CYS A 72 -7.56 4.17 2.25
C CYS A 72 -8.49 4.75 1.18
N LYS A 73 -9.64 5.27 1.62
CA LYS A 73 -10.54 6.01 0.73
C LYS A 73 -9.82 7.22 0.12
N PRO A 74 -10.04 7.55 -1.16
CA PRO A 74 -9.43 8.73 -1.81
C PRO A 74 -10.08 10.03 -1.30
N ASP A 75 -9.77 10.40 -0.06
CA ASP A 75 -10.24 11.60 0.64
C ASP A 75 -9.04 12.43 1.10
N GLU A 76 -8.97 13.69 0.70
CA GLU A 76 -7.81 14.56 0.99
C GLU A 76 -7.54 14.71 2.49
N LYS A 77 -8.59 14.77 3.32
CA LYS A 77 -8.43 14.91 4.79
C LYS A 77 -7.90 13.62 5.41
N LEU A 78 -8.36 12.47 4.93
CA LEU A 78 -7.90 11.16 5.38
C LEU A 78 -6.43 10.94 5.00
N ILE A 79 -6.11 11.17 3.72
CA ILE A 79 -4.75 11.05 3.17
C ILE A 79 -3.82 12.01 3.90
N GLY A 80 -4.19 13.29 4.03
CA GLY A 80 -3.37 14.29 4.71
C GLY A 80 -3.05 13.92 6.16
N ALA A 81 -4.00 13.31 6.87
CA ALA A 81 -3.78 12.83 8.23
C ALA A 81 -2.90 11.57 8.30
N LEU A 82 -3.04 10.61 7.37
CA LEU A 82 -2.10 9.48 7.28
C LEU A 82 -0.68 9.92 6.96
N LEU A 83 -0.52 10.84 6.01
CA LEU A 83 0.76 11.48 5.70
C LEU A 83 1.31 12.29 6.88
N ALA A 84 0.45 12.82 7.76
CA ALA A 84 0.87 13.51 8.99
C ALA A 84 1.65 12.57 9.92
N MET A 85 1.23 11.31 10.01
CA MET A 85 1.83 10.24 10.82
C MET A 85 2.99 9.52 10.11
N GLU A 86 3.48 10.06 8.99
CA GLU A 86 4.54 9.48 8.15
C GLU A 86 4.21 8.11 7.55
N ALA A 87 2.92 7.73 7.53
CA ALA A 87 2.47 6.56 6.81
C ALA A 87 2.54 6.83 5.30
N ARG A 88 2.93 5.81 4.54
CA ARG A 88 2.79 5.82 3.08
C ARG A 88 1.33 5.56 2.75
N VAL A 89 0.79 6.25 1.76
CA VAL A 89 -0.64 6.20 1.45
C VAL A 89 -0.86 5.72 0.03
N VAL A 90 -1.64 4.66 -0.11
CA VAL A 90 -2.00 4.08 -1.40
C VAL A 90 -3.25 4.76 -1.91
N VAL A 91 -3.20 5.23 -3.15
CA VAL A 91 -4.27 5.95 -3.81
C VAL A 91 -4.59 5.26 -5.12
N ASP A 92 -5.85 4.86 -5.32
CA ASP A 92 -6.31 4.33 -6.60
C ASP A 92 -6.18 5.38 -7.71
N LEU A 93 -5.64 4.95 -8.85
CA LEU A 93 -5.48 5.73 -10.07
C LEU A 93 -6.37 5.15 -11.19
N PRO A 94 -6.99 6.01 -12.02
CA PRO A 94 -6.93 7.47 -12.00
C PRO A 94 -7.65 8.07 -10.78
N SER A 95 -7.18 9.24 -10.33
CA SER A 95 -7.73 9.94 -9.16
C SER A 95 -8.10 11.37 -9.50
N LYS A 96 -9.15 11.88 -8.84
CA LYS A 96 -9.54 13.30 -8.89
C LYS A 96 -8.81 14.17 -7.86
N LEU A 97 -7.92 13.57 -7.07
CA LEU A 97 -7.17 14.28 -6.04
C LEU A 97 -6.16 15.25 -6.65
N ASP A 98 -6.03 16.42 -6.03
CA ASP A 98 -4.98 17.36 -6.36
C ASP A 98 -3.70 16.99 -5.60
N PHE A 99 -2.80 16.28 -6.27
CA PHE A 99 -1.56 15.76 -5.66
C PHE A 99 -0.61 16.87 -5.19
N GLU A 100 -0.69 18.09 -5.73
CA GLU A 100 0.20 19.18 -5.35
C GLU A 100 -0.10 19.71 -3.94
N LYS A 101 -1.34 19.54 -3.44
CA LYS A 101 -1.72 19.91 -2.07
C LYS A 101 -0.93 19.16 -1.00
N PHE A 102 -0.39 17.98 -1.32
CA PHE A 102 0.41 17.19 -0.37
C PHE A 102 1.86 17.68 -0.27
N GLY A 103 2.29 18.64 -1.09
CA GLY A 103 3.58 19.30 -1.01
C GLY A 103 4.75 18.32 -0.96
N LYS A 104 5.65 18.48 0.02
CA LYS A 104 6.81 17.59 0.20
C LYS A 104 6.43 16.15 0.58
N LYS A 105 5.25 15.93 1.18
CA LYS A 105 4.78 14.60 1.60
C LYS A 105 4.29 13.73 0.43
N LYS A 106 4.24 14.27 -0.79
CA LYS A 106 3.93 13.51 -2.00
C LYS A 106 4.86 12.32 -2.25
N SER A 107 6.08 12.34 -1.69
CA SER A 107 7.00 11.21 -1.76
C SER A 107 6.53 9.96 -1.02
N LEU A 108 5.56 10.10 -0.11
CA LEU A 108 4.95 8.99 0.63
C LEU A 108 3.69 8.44 -0.06
N LEU A 109 3.27 9.03 -1.17
CA LEU A 109 2.15 8.52 -1.95
C LEU A 109 2.57 7.34 -2.82
N VAL A 110 1.66 6.39 -2.96
CA VAL A 110 1.81 5.22 -3.83
C VAL A 110 0.57 5.13 -4.71
N GLY A 111 0.75 5.17 -6.02
CA GLY A 111 -0.36 5.06 -6.97
C GLY A 111 -0.72 3.60 -7.21
N LYS A 112 -1.97 3.20 -7.00
CA LYS A 112 -2.46 1.86 -7.30
C LYS A 112 -3.18 1.86 -8.64
N VAL A 113 -2.75 1.01 -9.57
CA VAL A 113 -3.33 0.90 -10.92
C VAL A 113 -3.80 -0.51 -11.18
N LYS A 114 -4.91 -0.62 -11.90
CA LYS A 114 -5.44 -1.90 -12.40
C LYS A 114 -4.92 -2.21 -13.81
N PRO A 115 -4.99 -3.48 -14.27
CA PRO A 115 -4.69 -3.83 -15.66
C PRO A 115 -5.44 -2.96 -16.66
N GLY A 116 -4.77 -2.60 -17.76
CA GLY A 116 -5.31 -1.73 -18.80
C GLY A 116 -5.30 -0.23 -18.47
N PHE A 117 -4.69 0.20 -17.37
CA PHE A 117 -4.50 1.63 -17.08
C PHE A 117 -3.71 2.32 -18.21
N ALA A 118 -4.36 3.23 -18.94
CA ALA A 118 -3.80 3.89 -20.12
C ALA A 118 -3.44 5.37 -19.91
N GLU A 119 -3.89 5.97 -18.81
CA GLU A 119 -3.68 7.40 -18.54
C GLU A 119 -2.21 7.70 -18.18
N PRO A 120 -1.75 8.95 -18.36
CA PRO A 120 -0.45 9.39 -17.87
C PRO A 120 -0.34 9.21 -16.35
N PHE A 121 0.83 8.77 -15.87
CA PHE A 121 1.03 8.67 -14.43
C PHE A 121 1.15 10.06 -13.80
N PRO A 122 0.51 10.30 -12.63
CA PRO A 122 0.74 11.52 -11.86
C PRO A 122 2.20 11.62 -11.38
N PRO A 123 2.61 12.75 -10.77
CA PRO A 123 3.96 12.93 -10.19
C PRO A 123 4.21 12.09 -8.90
N ILE A 124 3.72 10.85 -8.88
CA ILE A 124 3.94 9.85 -7.85
C ILE A 124 5.05 8.92 -8.34
N ARG A 125 6.07 8.66 -7.50
CA ARG A 125 7.24 7.85 -7.88
C ARG A 125 6.98 6.36 -7.80
N GLU A 126 6.08 5.94 -6.92
CA GLU A 126 5.88 4.54 -6.57
C GLU A 126 4.50 4.09 -7.03
N ILE A 127 4.46 2.97 -7.75
CA ILE A 127 3.25 2.44 -8.36
C ILE A 127 3.04 0.99 -7.92
N LEU A 128 1.87 0.69 -7.40
CA LEU A 128 1.37 -0.65 -7.12
C LEU A 128 0.51 -1.12 -8.29
N LEU A 129 0.91 -2.20 -8.94
CA LEU A 129 0.12 -2.85 -9.99
C LEU A 129 -0.77 -3.94 -9.35
N ASP A 130 -2.08 -3.71 -9.37
CA ASP A 130 -3.12 -4.58 -8.80
C ASP A 130 -3.67 -5.55 -9.85
N GLY A 131 -2.81 -6.45 -10.32
CA GLY A 131 -3.16 -7.44 -11.34
C GLY A 131 -1.97 -7.88 -12.17
N LYS A 132 -2.18 -8.87 -13.04
CA LYS A 132 -1.18 -9.29 -14.02
C LYS A 132 -1.33 -8.49 -15.32
N ASP A 133 -0.36 -7.61 -15.59
CA ASP A 133 -0.27 -6.82 -16.82
C ASP A 133 1.20 -6.48 -17.13
N ASP A 134 1.84 -7.32 -17.96
CA ASP A 134 3.28 -7.23 -18.24
C ASP A 134 3.63 -5.95 -19.03
N GLU A 135 2.73 -5.49 -19.90
CA GLU A 135 2.95 -4.29 -20.72
C GLU A 135 2.83 -3.03 -19.87
N LEU A 136 1.83 -2.95 -18.99
CA LEU A 136 1.73 -1.87 -18.02
C LEU A 136 2.93 -1.85 -17.06
N ALA A 137 3.37 -3.02 -16.58
CA ALA A 137 4.55 -3.12 -15.73
C ALA A 137 5.83 -2.62 -16.42
N LYS A 138 6.05 -2.93 -17.71
CA LYS A 138 7.16 -2.39 -18.50
C LYS A 138 7.03 -0.86 -18.65
N ARG A 139 5.83 -0.35 -18.92
CA ARG A 139 5.59 1.08 -19.05
C ARG A 139 5.95 1.83 -17.77
N ILE A 140 5.47 1.35 -16.62
CA ILE A 140 5.80 1.90 -15.29
C ILE A 140 7.32 2.02 -15.12
N LEU A 141 8.06 0.96 -15.44
CA LEU A 141 9.52 0.95 -15.30
C LEU A 141 10.23 1.86 -16.31
N SER A 142 9.69 2.02 -17.52
CA SER A 142 10.26 2.92 -18.54
C SER A 142 10.10 4.41 -18.20
N GLU A 143 9.14 4.74 -17.34
CA GLU A 143 8.91 6.09 -16.82
C GLU A 143 9.67 6.37 -15.50
N ASP A 144 10.72 5.59 -15.21
CA ASP A 144 11.56 5.67 -14.01
C ASP A 144 10.79 5.59 -12.67
N LYS A 145 9.61 4.95 -12.68
CA LYS A 145 8.82 4.69 -11.49
C LYS A 145 9.31 3.42 -10.78
N ARG A 146 9.10 3.36 -9.47
CA ARG A 146 9.30 2.15 -8.66
C ARG A 146 8.04 1.30 -8.69
N LEU A 147 8.19 0.04 -9.08
CA LEU A 147 7.08 -0.89 -9.24
C LEU A 147 6.93 -1.81 -8.02
N PHE A 148 5.72 -1.85 -7.46
CA PHE A 148 5.23 -2.85 -6.53
C PHE A 148 4.24 -3.78 -7.22
N VAL A 149 4.31 -5.07 -6.93
CA VAL A 149 3.49 -6.13 -7.56
C VAL A 149 3.10 -7.19 -6.56
N LEU A 150 1.94 -7.80 -6.73
CA LEU A 150 1.54 -8.99 -5.96
C LEU A 150 2.37 -10.21 -6.39
N LYS A 151 2.76 -11.06 -5.43
CA LYS A 151 3.62 -12.24 -5.63
C LYS A 151 3.02 -13.22 -6.63
N GLU A 152 1.69 -13.40 -6.61
CA GLU A 152 0.96 -14.23 -7.58
C GLU A 152 0.99 -13.67 -9.01
N HIS A 153 1.15 -12.36 -9.16
CA HIS A 153 1.22 -11.66 -10.44
C HIS A 153 2.66 -11.43 -10.91
N TYR A 154 3.66 -11.77 -10.09
CA TYR A 154 5.07 -11.55 -10.38
C TYR A 154 5.54 -12.50 -11.49
N PRO A 155 5.77 -12.04 -12.73
CA PRO A 155 6.18 -12.93 -13.81
C PRO A 155 7.62 -13.38 -13.59
N LYS A 156 7.94 -14.64 -13.95
CA LYS A 156 9.34 -15.09 -14.05
C LYS A 156 10.07 -14.20 -15.06
N GLY A 157 10.99 -13.36 -14.57
CA GLY A 157 11.81 -12.46 -15.40
C GLY A 157 11.77 -10.99 -15.01
N PHE A 158 10.83 -10.56 -14.17
CA PHE A 158 10.75 -9.17 -13.69
C PHE A 158 11.76 -8.86 -12.58
N ARG A 159 13.07 -8.99 -12.84
CA ARG A 159 14.15 -8.74 -11.85
C ARG A 159 14.21 -7.30 -11.30
N ARG A 160 13.31 -6.40 -11.74
CA ARG A 160 13.34 -4.95 -11.46
C ARG A 160 12.19 -4.44 -10.58
N ALA A 161 11.28 -5.29 -10.09
CA ALA A 161 10.29 -4.82 -9.13
C ALA A 161 10.99 -4.32 -7.84
N PHE A 162 10.56 -3.17 -7.35
CA PHE A 162 11.07 -2.58 -6.12
C PHE A 162 10.57 -3.39 -4.90
N GLY A 163 9.28 -3.73 -4.89
CA GLY A 163 8.65 -4.55 -3.85
C GLY A 163 7.72 -5.63 -4.42
N VAL A 164 7.70 -6.78 -3.78
CA VAL A 164 6.80 -7.91 -4.08
C VAL A 164 5.92 -8.12 -2.86
N LEU A 165 4.63 -7.84 -3.02
CA LEU A 165 3.62 -7.96 -1.97
C LEU A 165 3.12 -9.39 -1.86
N PHE A 166 2.94 -9.92 -0.65
CA PHE A 166 2.46 -11.28 -0.44
C PHE A 166 1.53 -11.38 0.78
N GLU A 167 0.55 -12.28 0.72
CA GLU A 167 -0.33 -12.57 1.87
C GLU A 167 0.38 -13.47 2.90
N LEU A 168 0.15 -13.20 4.19
CA LEU A 168 0.64 -13.98 5.36
C LEU A 168 -0.17 -15.29 5.61
#